data_AF-A0A520LMN5-F1
#
_entry.id   AF-A0A520LMN5-F1
#
_cell.length_a   1.000
_cell.length_b   1.000
_cell.length_c   1.000
_cell.angle_alpha   90.00
_cell.angle_beta   90.00
_cell.angle_gamma   90.00
#
_symmetry.space_group_name_H-M   'P 1'
#
loop_
_entity.id
_entity.type
_entity.pdbx_description
1 polymer ?
#
loop_
_entity_poly.entity_id
_entity_poly.type
_entity_poly.pdbx_seq_one_letter_code
_entity_poly.pdbx_strand_id
1 'polypeptide(L)'
;MAVVILLSDFVDGTSMALAEDTDAPDLNAFMTANQGQLWASVLHRRQQKQLTAVRRGPGTIYFARDTAAAAAVEAYLSCDTGSAAEQAAHTAMRNAGVEIAPHVGTDGERQTLLDGQLRGLTPQARAQGFGE
;
A
#
# COMPACT_ATOMS: atom_id res chain seq x y z
N MET A 1 -8.49 4.65 -17.24
CA MET A 1 -8.59 3.34 -16.58
C MET A 1 -8.12 3.53 -15.15
N ALA A 2 -8.79 2.93 -14.18
CA ALA A 2 -8.39 3.04 -12.79
C ALA A 2 -7.15 2.17 -12.55
N VAL A 3 -6.29 2.61 -11.65
CA VAL A 3 -5.06 1.93 -11.26
C VAL A 3 -5.09 1.73 -9.76
N VAL A 4 -4.80 0.51 -9.33
CA VAL A 4 -4.62 0.19 -7.93
C VAL A 4 -3.15 -0.11 -7.66
N ILE A 5 -2.60 0.48 -6.61
CA ILE A 5 -1.20 0.33 -6.25
C ILE A 5 -1.11 -0.20 -4.83
N LEU A 6 -0.47 -1.36 -4.66
CA LEU A 6 -0.15 -1.94 -3.36
C LEU A 6 1.32 -1.66 -3.01
N LEU A 7 1.55 -0.85 -1.99
CA LEU A 7 2.86 -0.71 -1.33
C LEU A 7 2.95 -1.66 -0.14
N SER A 8 4.03 -2.44 -0.04
CA SER A 8 4.27 -3.35 1.07
C SER A 8 5.71 -3.32 1.54
N ASP A 9 5.90 -3.28 2.85
CA ASP A 9 7.20 -3.37 3.52
C ASP A 9 7.47 -4.78 4.05
N PHE A 10 8.73 -5.20 4.00
CA PHE A 10 9.17 -6.54 4.36
C PHE A 10 10.20 -6.54 5.48
N VAL A 11 10.30 -7.67 6.18
CA VAL A 11 11.23 -7.81 7.32
C VAL A 11 12.70 -7.79 6.93
N ASP A 12 13.01 -7.99 5.64
CA ASP A 12 14.37 -7.86 5.09
C ASP A 12 14.78 -6.40 4.82
N GLY A 13 13.95 -5.43 5.21
CA GLY A 13 14.21 -4.00 5.04
C GLY A 13 13.88 -3.47 3.64
N THR A 14 13.36 -4.32 2.74
CA THR A 14 12.92 -3.89 1.40
C THR A 14 11.44 -3.53 1.37
N SER A 15 11.08 -2.70 0.39
CA SER A 15 9.69 -2.35 0.07
C SER A 15 9.39 -2.73 -1.38
N MET A 16 8.13 -3.01 -1.68
CA MET A 16 7.66 -3.26 -3.05
C MET A 16 6.35 -2.55 -3.30
N ALA A 17 6.31 -1.75 -4.36
CA ALA A 17 5.09 -1.22 -4.94
C ALA A 17 4.70 -2.06 -6.17
N LEU A 18 3.43 -2.43 -6.26
CA LEU A 18 2.86 -3.12 -7.41
C LEU A 18 1.62 -2.36 -7.88
N ALA A 19 1.62 -1.94 -9.14
CA ALA A 19 0.46 -1.36 -9.80
C ALA A 19 -0.23 -2.42 -10.69
N GLU A 20 -1.56 -2.43 -10.65
CA GLU A 20 -2.41 -3.19 -11.58
C GLU A 20 -3.54 -2.29 -12.07
N ASP A 21 -3.91 -2.43 -13.33
CA ASP A 21 -5.11 -1.80 -13.88
C ASP A 21 -6.35 -2.51 -13.34
N THR A 22 -7.44 -1.76 -13.15
CA THR A 22 -8.70 -2.32 -12.67
C THR A 22 -9.91 -1.64 -13.28
N ASP A 23 -10.96 -2.44 -13.51
CA ASP A 23 -12.30 -1.98 -13.90
C ASP A 23 -13.22 -1.76 -12.69
N ALA A 24 -12.71 -1.94 -11.46
CA ALA A 24 -13.48 -1.66 -10.26
C ALA A 24 -13.89 -0.16 -10.24
N PRO A 25 -15.15 0.17 -9.90
CA PRO A 25 -15.61 1.56 -9.89
C PRO A 25 -15.04 2.40 -8.75
N ASP A 26 -14.66 1.74 -7.64
CA ASP A 26 -14.08 2.36 -6.46
C ASP A 26 -13.24 1.37 -5.64
N LEU A 27 -12.57 1.87 -4.61
CA LEU A 27 -11.73 1.08 -3.73
C LEU A 27 -12.50 -0.02 -3.01
N ASN A 28 -13.74 0.24 -2.59
CA ASN A 28 -14.53 -0.75 -1.86
C ASN A 28 -14.92 -1.94 -2.75
N ALA A 29 -15.33 -1.66 -3.98
CA ALA A 29 -15.62 -2.67 -4.98
C ALA A 29 -14.35 -3.49 -5.31
N PHE A 30 -13.20 -2.81 -5.47
CA PHE A 30 -11.92 -3.50 -5.66
C PHE A 30 -11.57 -4.41 -4.48
N MET A 31 -11.64 -3.88 -3.26
CA MET A 31 -11.36 -4.59 -2.01
C MET A 31 -12.39 -5.68 -1.71
N THR A 32 -13.52 -5.75 -2.41
CA THR A 32 -14.46 -6.86 -2.26
C THR A 32 -14.16 -7.95 -3.29
N ALA A 33 -13.87 -7.58 -4.53
CA ALA A 33 -13.65 -8.53 -5.62
C ALA A 33 -12.26 -9.17 -5.63
N ASN A 34 -11.22 -8.42 -5.22
CA ASN A 34 -9.82 -8.77 -5.52
C ASN A 34 -8.90 -8.82 -4.28
N GLN A 35 -9.43 -9.12 -3.10
CA GLN A 35 -8.72 -9.02 -1.81
C GLN A 35 -7.30 -9.63 -1.79
N GLY A 36 -7.10 -10.74 -2.50
CA GLY A 36 -5.83 -11.49 -2.50
C GLY A 36 -4.98 -11.34 -3.76
N GLN A 37 -5.49 -10.75 -4.84
CA GLN A 37 -4.83 -10.83 -6.17
C GLN A 37 -3.52 -10.05 -6.20
N LEU A 38 -3.56 -8.76 -5.82
CA LEU A 38 -2.35 -7.92 -5.72
C LEU A 38 -1.29 -8.53 -4.81
N TRP A 39 -1.72 -9.14 -3.71
CA TRP A 39 -0.80 -9.77 -2.77
C TRP A 39 -0.12 -11.01 -3.37
N ALA A 40 -0.89 -11.86 -4.06
CA ALA A 40 -0.33 -13.00 -4.78
C ALA A 40 0.69 -12.55 -5.83
N SER A 41 0.41 -11.48 -6.57
CA SER A 41 1.33 -10.88 -7.54
C SER A 41 2.62 -10.36 -6.87
N VAL A 42 2.51 -9.71 -5.70
CA VAL A 42 3.68 -9.28 -4.91
C VAL A 42 4.52 -10.48 -4.47
N LEU A 43 3.88 -11.51 -3.91
CA LEU A 43 4.57 -12.74 -3.49
C LEU A 43 5.29 -13.43 -4.65
N HIS A 44 4.64 -13.53 -5.80
CA HIS A 44 5.22 -14.12 -7.00
C HIS A 44 6.47 -13.35 -7.46
N ARG A 45 6.40 -12.02 -7.55
CA ARG A 45 7.55 -11.18 -7.94
C ARG A 45 8.70 -11.27 -6.95
N ARG A 46 8.41 -11.39 -5.65
CA ARG A 46 9.45 -11.54 -4.62
C ARG A 46 10.09 -12.92 -4.66
N GLN A 47 9.30 -13.97 -4.87
CA GLN A 47 9.81 -15.33 -5.06
C GLN A 47 10.78 -15.41 -6.25
N GLN A 48 10.45 -14.79 -7.39
CA GLN A 48 11.35 -14.71 -8.55
C GLN A 48 12.69 -14.05 -8.23
N LYS A 49 12.70 -13.12 -7.28
CA LYS A 49 13.90 -12.40 -6.81
C LYS A 49 14.57 -13.05 -5.58
N GLN A 50 14.07 -14.21 -5.14
CA GLN A 50 14.54 -14.91 -3.94
C GLN A 50 14.48 -14.04 -2.65
N LEU A 51 13.49 -13.16 -2.56
CA LEU A 51 13.28 -12.26 -1.41
C LEU A 51 12.24 -12.85 -0.44
N THR A 52 12.27 -12.41 0.82
CA THR A 52 11.32 -12.91 1.84
C THR A 52 9.87 -12.56 1.49
N ALA A 53 8.95 -13.46 1.80
CA ALA A 53 7.50 -13.21 1.72
C ALA A 53 6.94 -12.53 2.99
N VAL A 54 7.73 -12.45 4.06
CA VAL A 54 7.26 -11.99 5.37
C VAL A 54 7.18 -10.47 5.39
N ARG A 55 5.96 -9.95 5.50
CA ARG A 55 5.69 -8.53 5.64
C ARG A 55 6.05 -8.04 7.02
N ARG A 56 6.35 -6.75 7.09
CA ARG A 56 6.60 -6.04 8.34
C ARG A 56 5.33 -5.50 8.99
N GLY A 57 4.26 -5.38 8.23
CA GLY A 57 2.97 -4.84 8.64
C GLY A 57 1.97 -4.89 7.49
N PRO A 58 0.79 -4.26 7.65
CA PRO A 58 -0.15 -4.13 6.55
C PRO A 58 0.49 -3.30 5.45
N GLY A 59 0.16 -3.62 4.20
CA GLY A 59 0.49 -2.73 3.09
C GLY A 59 -0.48 -1.58 3.01
N THR A 60 -0.22 -0.70 2.06
CA THR A 60 -1.11 0.42 1.74
C THR A 60 -1.58 0.26 0.30
N ILE A 61 -2.88 0.28 0.10
CA ILE A 61 -3.49 0.39 -1.22
C ILE A 61 -3.77 1.85 -1.50
N TYR A 62 -3.39 2.27 -2.71
CA TYR A 62 -3.79 3.53 -3.34
C TYR A 62 -4.66 3.20 -4.54
N PHE A 63 -5.88 3.71 -4.55
CA PHE A 63 -6.80 3.56 -5.67
C PHE A 63 -6.92 4.89 -6.41
N ALA A 64 -6.40 4.92 -7.63
CA ALA A 64 -6.44 6.06 -8.52
C ALA A 64 -7.50 5.83 -9.60
N ARG A 65 -8.49 6.72 -9.68
CA ARG A 65 -9.62 6.58 -10.63
C ARG A 65 -9.21 6.82 -12.09
N ASP A 66 -8.10 7.52 -12.29
CA ASP A 66 -7.57 7.84 -13.61
C ASP A 66 -6.04 7.94 -13.60
N THR A 67 -5.47 8.20 -14.78
CA THR A 67 -4.02 8.27 -15.00
C THR A 67 -3.37 9.48 -14.32
N ALA A 68 -4.10 10.58 -14.11
CA ALA A 68 -3.57 11.75 -13.42
C ALA A 68 -3.43 11.48 -11.91
N ALA A 69 -4.45 10.84 -11.33
CA ALA A 69 -4.39 10.36 -9.96
C ALA A 69 -3.29 9.31 -9.76
N ALA A 70 -3.11 8.39 -10.74
CA ALA A 70 -2.04 7.39 -10.68
C ALA A 70 -0.64 8.02 -10.69
N ALA A 71 -0.42 9.02 -11.56
CA ALA A 71 0.83 9.77 -11.61
C ALA A 71 1.11 10.53 -10.29
N ALA A 72 0.06 11.01 -9.60
CA ALA A 72 0.22 11.63 -8.29
C ALA A 72 0.67 10.63 -7.22
N VAL A 73 0.19 9.38 -7.28
CA VAL A 73 0.69 8.31 -6.40
C VAL A 73 2.15 7.97 -6.71
N GLU A 74 2.53 7.84 -7.99
CA GLU A 74 3.92 7.57 -8.37
C GLU A 74 4.88 8.69 -7.92
N ALA A 75 4.45 9.95 -8.06
CA ALA A 75 5.20 11.10 -7.56
C ALA A 75 5.39 11.02 -6.03
N TYR A 76 4.35 10.64 -5.29
CA TYR A 76 4.45 10.44 -3.84
C TYR A 76 5.42 9.30 -3.48
N LEU A 77 5.29 8.14 -4.13
CA LEU A 77 6.11 6.95 -3.86
C LEU A 77 7.59 7.11 -4.26
N SER A 78 7.92 8.11 -5.07
CA SER A 78 9.30 8.43 -5.46
C SER A 78 9.96 9.49 -4.57
N CYS A 79 9.23 10.08 -3.63
CA CYS A 79 9.77 11.06 -2.70
C CYS A 79 10.57 10.39 -1.58
N ASP A 80 11.61 11.09 -1.11
CA ASP A 80 12.30 10.73 0.13
C ASP A 80 11.36 10.91 1.33
N THR A 81 11.30 9.89 2.19
CA THR A 81 10.47 9.93 3.40
C THR A 81 10.85 11.08 4.32
N GLY A 82 9.86 11.82 4.79
CA GLY A 82 9.98 13.00 5.65
C GLY A 82 10.36 14.28 4.90
N SER A 83 10.50 14.24 3.58
CA SER A 83 10.85 15.42 2.79
C SER A 83 9.66 16.36 2.59
N ALA A 84 9.96 17.64 2.34
CA ALA A 84 8.93 18.60 1.94
C ALA A 84 8.26 18.21 0.61
N ALA A 85 9.00 17.51 -0.26
CA ALA A 85 8.47 16.98 -1.52
C ALA A 85 7.44 15.88 -1.26
N GLU A 86 7.70 14.95 -0.32
CA GLU A 86 6.75 13.92 0.08
C GLU A 86 5.45 14.55 0.60
N GLN A 87 5.55 15.56 1.47
CA GLN A 87 4.36 16.24 2.00
C GLN A 87 3.53 16.90 0.89
N ALA A 88 4.19 17.59 -0.05
CA ALA A 88 3.52 18.23 -1.17
C ALA A 88 2.87 17.19 -2.11
N ALA A 89 3.57 16.10 -2.42
CA ALA A 89 3.06 15.01 -3.24
C ALA A 89 1.90 14.29 -2.56
N HIS A 90 1.94 14.09 -1.24
CA HIS A 90 0.84 13.53 -0.47
C HIS A 90 -0.41 14.41 -0.54
N THR A 91 -0.26 15.75 -0.41
CA THR A 91 -1.38 16.69 -0.60
C THR A 91 -1.91 16.64 -2.03
N ALA A 92 -1.05 16.61 -3.05
CA ALA A 92 -1.47 16.51 -4.44
C ALA A 92 -2.25 15.21 -4.72
N MET A 93 -1.78 14.08 -4.19
CA MET A 93 -2.44 12.79 -4.28
C MET A 93 -3.84 12.82 -3.65
N ARG A 94 -4.00 13.43 -2.46
CA ARG A 94 -5.32 13.60 -1.83
C ARG A 94 -6.24 14.51 -2.64
N ASN A 95 -5.72 15.60 -3.20
CA ASN A 95 -6.50 16.52 -4.04
C ASN A 95 -6.93 15.86 -5.36
N ALA A 96 -6.17 14.90 -5.86
CA ALA A 96 -6.52 14.09 -7.02
C ALA A 96 -7.59 13.02 -6.71
N GLY A 97 -8.08 12.94 -5.46
CA GLY A 97 -9.15 12.02 -5.07
C GLY A 97 -8.70 10.56 -4.96
N VAL A 98 -7.40 10.32 -4.73
CA VAL A 98 -6.88 8.97 -4.48
C VAL A 98 -7.43 8.45 -3.16
N GLU A 99 -8.03 7.26 -3.21
CA GLU A 99 -8.53 6.57 -2.03
C GLU A 99 -7.41 5.69 -1.45
N ILE A 100 -7.25 5.71 -0.13
CA ILE A 100 -6.16 5.00 0.57
C ILE A 100 -6.76 4.07 1.60
N ALA A 101 -6.34 2.80 1.60
CA ALA A 101 -6.72 1.85 2.64
C ALA A 101 -5.56 0.94 3.05
N PRO A 102 -5.55 0.46 4.31
CA PRO A 102 -4.66 -0.62 4.69
C PRO A 102 -5.03 -1.90 3.93
N HIS A 103 -4.01 -2.62 3.47
CA HIS A 103 -4.15 -3.96 2.91
C HIS A 103 -3.56 -4.99 3.86
N VAL A 104 -4.46 -5.67 4.54
CA VAL A 104 -4.15 -6.81 5.40
C VAL A 104 -4.28 -8.05 4.52
N GLY A 105 -3.17 -8.76 4.27
CA GLY A 105 -3.13 -9.86 3.30
C GLY A 105 -3.91 -11.08 3.77
N THR A 106 -3.20 -12.12 4.23
CA THR A 106 -3.85 -13.39 4.62
C THR A 106 -4.57 -13.27 5.98
N ASP A 107 -5.44 -14.24 6.29
CA ASP A 107 -6.13 -14.30 7.58
C ASP A 107 -5.15 -14.33 8.78
N GLY A 108 -3.95 -14.90 8.61
CA GLY A 108 -2.90 -14.88 9.63
C GLY A 108 -2.31 -13.48 9.88
N GLU A 109 -2.19 -12.65 8.84
CA GLU A 109 -1.80 -11.24 8.98
C GLU A 109 -2.90 -10.42 9.66
N ARG A 110 -4.16 -10.73 9.35
CA ARG A 110 -5.33 -10.15 10.04
C ARG A 110 -5.35 -10.50 11.51
N GLN A 111 -5.15 -11.77 11.84
CA GLN A 111 -5.06 -12.24 13.21
C GLN A 111 -3.90 -11.56 13.96
N THR A 112 -2.71 -11.43 13.35
CA THR A 112 -1.55 -10.79 13.98
C THR A 112 -1.74 -9.29 14.24
N LEU A 113 -2.46 -8.59 13.35
CA LEU A 113 -2.79 -7.17 13.53
C LEU A 113 -3.88 -6.95 14.57
N LEU A 114 -4.90 -7.81 14.60
CA LEU A 114 -5.98 -7.75 15.60
C LEU A 114 -5.52 -8.22 16.98
N ASP A 115 -4.60 -9.18 17.06
CA ASP A 115 -4.05 -9.74 18.32
C ASP A 115 -2.87 -8.92 18.88
N GLY A 116 -2.56 -7.76 18.29
CA GLY A 116 -1.78 -6.70 18.94
C GLY A 116 -0.28 -6.94 19.09
N GLN A 117 0.35 -7.82 18.31
CA GLN A 117 1.81 -7.94 18.30
C GLN A 117 2.49 -6.87 17.41
N LEU A 118 2.25 -5.60 17.73
CA LEU A 118 3.04 -4.45 17.25
C LEU A 118 4.40 -4.34 18.00
N ARG A 119 5.04 -5.47 18.32
CA ARG A 119 6.36 -5.48 18.98
C ARG A 119 7.45 -5.31 17.93
N GLY A 120 7.86 -4.06 17.69
CA GLY A 120 9.04 -3.73 16.89
C GLY A 120 8.79 -2.95 15.59
N LEU A 121 7.61 -2.34 15.44
CA LEU A 121 7.37 -1.39 14.36
C LEU A 121 8.34 -0.20 14.47
N THR A 122 9.03 0.14 13.37
CA THR A 122 9.81 1.39 13.29
C THR A 122 8.83 2.57 13.32
N PRO A 123 9.32 3.78 13.61
CA PRO A 123 8.51 4.98 13.63
C PRO A 123 7.54 5.14 12.44
N GLN A 124 7.91 4.68 11.24
CA GLN A 124 7.07 4.72 10.03
C GLN A 124 5.77 3.89 10.16
N ALA A 125 5.84 2.70 10.77
CA ALA A 125 4.65 1.86 11.00
C ALA A 125 3.89 2.25 12.29
N ARG A 126 4.44 3.19 13.07
CA ARG A 126 3.75 3.89 14.17
C ARG A 126 3.12 5.21 13.73
N ALA A 127 3.29 5.62 12.47
CA ALA A 127 2.65 6.82 11.96
C ALA A 127 1.13 6.64 12.08
N GLN A 128 0.56 7.39 13.00
CA GLN A 128 -0.78 7.23 13.53
C GLN A 128 -1.82 7.38 12.41
N GLY A 129 -2.71 6.40 12.35
CA GLY A 129 -4.06 6.67 11.89
C GLY A 129 -4.74 7.64 12.85
N PHE A 130 -5.39 8.62 12.25
CA PHE A 130 -6.48 9.49 12.75
C PHE A 130 -6.11 10.56 13.77
N GLY A 131 -6.45 11.80 13.42
CA GLY A 131 -6.53 12.89 14.38
C GLY A 131 -7.56 12.60 15.47
N GLU A 132 -7.25 13.07 16.67
CA GLU A 132 -7.73 14.35 17.20
C GLU A 132 -6.54 15.15 17.73
#